data_AF-A4CQM4-F1
#
_entry.id   AF-A4CQM4-F1
#
_cell.length_a   1.000
_cell.length_b   1.000
_cell.length_c   1.000
_cell.angle_alpha   90.00
_cell.angle_beta   90.00
_cell.angle_gamma   90.00
#
_symmetry.space_group_name_H-M   'P 1'
#
loop_
_entity.id
_entity.type
_entity.pdbx_description
1 polymer ?
#
loop_
_entity_poly.entity_id
_entity_poly.type
_entity_poly.pdbx_seq_one_letter_code
_entity_poly.pdbx_strand_id
1 'polypeptide(L)'
;MPNTASSTTSLHSKTLWQELVRRFSKHPIVGDQRQNDILDLHLTLRFLTLLLSLAVLRVPAAQANVKYVPFPTKEELRTLQLLAYECSRENETGSCERTRLTADPMMDHPRLPAACKDAVWELIQASTAVDTNTFQRRDRIDSPARRLTVVCAKPVKPQQQTPQFPGKA
;
A
#
# COMPACT_ATOMS: atom_id res chain seq x y z
N MET A 1 65.81 -27.16 -32.70
CA MET A 1 65.52 -28.54 -32.25
C MET A 1 64.36 -28.49 -31.27
N PRO A 2 63.47 -29.49 -31.24
CA PRO A 2 62.60 -30.06 -32.28
C PRO A 2 61.12 -29.60 -32.06
N ASN A 3 60.28 -29.48 -33.09
CA ASN A 3 59.37 -30.50 -33.66
C ASN A 3 58.31 -30.97 -32.64
N THR A 4 57.03 -31.19 -32.94
CA THR A 4 56.46 -31.83 -34.14
C THR A 4 54.93 -31.84 -33.99
N ALA A 5 54.22 -31.74 -35.12
CA ALA A 5 53.04 -32.53 -35.51
C ALA A 5 51.75 -32.44 -34.65
N SER A 6 50.54 -32.57 -35.18
CA SER A 6 50.10 -33.05 -36.49
C SER A 6 48.65 -32.64 -36.73
N SER A 7 48.36 -32.25 -37.97
CA SER A 7 47.02 -32.02 -38.49
C SER A 7 46.44 -33.33 -39.02
N THR A 8 45.46 -33.93 -38.34
CA THR A 8 44.74 -35.11 -38.85
C THR A 8 43.32 -35.23 -38.26
N THR A 9 42.40 -34.31 -38.55
CA THR A 9 40.98 -34.50 -38.15
C THR A 9 39.94 -33.95 -39.14
N SER A 10 40.32 -33.57 -40.37
CA SER A 10 39.35 -32.91 -41.28
C SER A 10 38.52 -33.88 -42.13
N LEU A 11 39.02 -35.09 -42.45
CA LEU A 11 38.36 -35.95 -43.44
C LEU A 11 37.30 -36.91 -42.85
N HIS A 12 37.30 -37.18 -41.54
CA HIS A 12 36.43 -38.20 -40.94
C HIS A 12 35.06 -37.67 -40.46
N SER A 13 34.93 -36.34 -40.32
CA SER A 13 33.70 -35.72 -39.79
C SER A 13 32.57 -35.65 -40.82
N LYS A 14 32.91 -35.48 -42.10
CA LYS A 14 31.90 -35.26 -43.16
C LYS A 14 31.13 -36.53 -43.53
N THR A 15 31.76 -37.70 -43.41
CA THR A 15 31.10 -39.00 -43.67
C THR A 15 30.13 -39.38 -42.55
N LEU A 16 30.41 -39.00 -41.30
CA LEU A 16 29.55 -39.33 -40.16
C LEU A 16 28.25 -38.51 -40.15
N TRP A 17 28.31 -37.25 -40.60
CA TRP A 17 27.10 -36.42 -40.76
C TRP A 17 26.18 -36.90 -41.88
N GLN A 18 26.73 -37.37 -43.01
CA GLN A 18 25.88 -37.88 -44.10
C GLN A 18 25.15 -39.17 -43.72
N GLU A 19 25.75 -40.02 -42.86
CA GLU A 19 25.12 -41.27 -42.44
C GLU A 19 24.06 -41.08 -41.33
N LEU A 20 24.22 -40.05 -40.49
CA LEU A 20 23.20 -39.67 -39.50
C LEU A 20 21.93 -39.11 -40.15
N VAL A 21 22.06 -38.29 -41.21
CA VAL A 21 20.89 -37.71 -41.89
C VAL A 21 20.09 -38.78 -42.63
N ARG A 22 20.73 -39.81 -43.20
CA ARG A 22 20.00 -40.90 -43.87
C ARG A 22 19.18 -41.77 -42.91
N ARG A 23 19.61 -41.96 -41.65
CA ARG A 23 18.83 -42.75 -40.68
C ARG A 23 17.58 -42.05 -40.16
N PHE A 24 17.52 -40.72 -40.18
CA PHE A 24 16.37 -39.98 -39.67
C PHE A 24 15.18 -39.90 -40.63
N SER A 25 15.33 -40.33 -41.89
CA SER A 25 14.26 -40.21 -42.90
C SER A 25 13.29 -41.40 -42.94
N LYS A 26 13.32 -42.33 -41.97
CA LYS A 26 12.52 -43.56 -42.02
C LYS A 26 11.84 -43.91 -40.70
N HIS A 27 11.01 -43.00 -40.20
CA HIS A 27 9.96 -43.34 -39.25
C HIS A 27 8.60 -42.84 -39.76
N PRO A 28 7.65 -43.75 -40.08
CA PRO A 28 6.27 -43.34 -40.33
C PRO A 28 5.65 -42.87 -39.00
N ILE A 29 5.11 -41.66 -39.01
CA ILE A 29 4.33 -41.09 -37.91
C ILE A 29 2.97 -41.79 -37.89
N VAL A 30 2.79 -42.73 -36.95
CA VAL A 30 1.46 -43.22 -36.55
C VAL A 30 0.89 -42.17 -35.58
N GLY A 31 0.12 -41.23 -36.13
CA GLY A 31 -0.30 -39.99 -35.46
C GLY A 31 -1.77 -39.92 -35.12
N ASP A 32 -2.36 -40.96 -34.51
CA ASP A 32 -3.80 -40.92 -34.18
C ASP A 32 -4.13 -41.16 -32.69
N GLN A 33 -3.38 -42.02 -31.97
CA GLN A 33 -3.78 -42.40 -30.60
C GLN A 33 -3.42 -41.38 -29.50
N ARG A 34 -2.44 -40.49 -29.72
CA ARG A 34 -1.91 -39.57 -28.69
C ARG A 34 -2.70 -38.25 -28.56
N GLN A 35 -3.61 -37.98 -29.49
CA GLN A 35 -4.30 -36.70 -29.59
C GLN A 35 -5.43 -36.57 -28.55
N ASN A 36 -6.07 -37.70 -28.21
CA ASN A 36 -7.26 -37.73 -27.35
C ASN A 36 -6.92 -37.49 -25.85
N ASP A 37 -5.79 -38.01 -25.36
CA ASP A 37 -5.37 -37.83 -23.94
C ASP A 37 -4.95 -36.38 -23.62
N ILE A 38 -4.38 -35.66 -24.59
CA ILE A 38 -3.91 -34.28 -24.43
C ILE A 38 -5.09 -33.30 -24.42
N LEU A 39 -6.13 -33.59 -25.21
CA LEU A 39 -7.35 -32.78 -25.25
C LEU A 39 -8.14 -32.92 -23.95
N ASP A 40 -8.18 -34.12 -23.36
CA ASP A 40 -8.90 -34.42 -22.12
C ASP A 40 -8.21 -33.81 -20.88
N LEU A 41 -6.87 -33.83 -20.83
CA LEU A 41 -6.10 -33.17 -19.76
C LEU A 41 -6.23 -31.64 -19.79
N HIS A 42 -6.31 -31.05 -20.99
CA HIS A 42 -6.49 -29.60 -21.14
C HIS A 42 -7.94 -29.17 -20.81
N LEU A 43 -8.93 -30.00 -21.15
CA LEU A 43 -10.33 -29.75 -20.82
C LEU A 43 -10.56 -29.83 -19.30
N THR A 44 -10.01 -30.85 -18.63
CA THR A 44 -10.09 -31.00 -17.17
C THR A 44 -9.38 -29.86 -16.41
N LEU A 45 -8.23 -29.38 -16.91
CA LEU A 45 -7.52 -28.23 -16.34
C LEU A 45 -8.32 -26.92 -16.51
N ARG A 46 -8.99 -26.72 -17.64
CA ARG A 46 -9.90 -25.58 -17.88
C ARG A 46 -11.12 -25.62 -16.97
N PHE A 47 -11.68 -26.81 -16.73
CA PHE A 47 -12.80 -26.99 -15.80
C PHE A 47 -12.39 -26.73 -14.34
N LEU A 48 -11.23 -27.22 -13.90
CA LEU A 48 -10.72 -26.96 -12.55
C LEU A 48 -10.43 -25.47 -12.31
N THR A 49 -9.85 -24.77 -13.31
CA THR A 49 -9.62 -23.33 -13.22
C THR A 49 -10.92 -22.52 -13.21
N LEU A 50 -11.93 -22.93 -13.98
CA LEU A 50 -13.27 -22.33 -13.93
C LEU A 50 -13.93 -22.54 -12.56
N LEU A 51 -13.88 -23.74 -12.00
CA LEU A 51 -14.43 -24.05 -10.69
C LEU A 51 -13.72 -23.29 -9.56
N LEU A 52 -12.39 -23.16 -9.61
CA LEU A 52 -11.65 -22.30 -8.68
C LEU A 52 -12.04 -20.81 -8.83
N SER A 53 -12.25 -20.32 -10.06
CA SER A 53 -12.65 -18.93 -10.29
C SER A 53 -14.05 -18.60 -9.75
N LEU A 54 -15.00 -19.54 -9.83
CA LEU A 54 -16.34 -19.37 -9.25
C LEU A 54 -16.35 -19.43 -7.71
N ALA A 55 -15.40 -20.16 -7.10
CA ALA A 55 -15.30 -20.26 -5.64
C ALA A 55 -14.89 -18.93 -4.97
N VAL A 56 -14.17 -18.05 -5.68
CA VAL A 56 -13.71 -16.75 -5.15
C VAL A 56 -14.85 -15.72 -5.02
N LEU A 57 -15.95 -15.87 -5.75
CA LEU A 57 -17.11 -14.96 -5.68
C LEU A 57 -17.99 -15.16 -4.44
N ARG A 58 -17.70 -16.17 -3.61
CA ARG A 58 -18.47 -16.47 -2.40
C ARG A 58 -17.79 -15.97 -1.13
N VAL A 59 -17.13 -14.81 -1.18
CA VAL A 59 -16.77 -14.08 0.04
C VAL A 59 -18.04 -13.40 0.55
N PRO A 60 -18.58 -13.79 1.71
CA PRO A 60 -19.68 -13.03 2.30
C PRO A 60 -19.19 -11.62 2.54
N ALA A 61 -19.90 -10.62 2.02
CA ALA A 61 -19.68 -9.23 2.37
C ALA A 61 -20.00 -9.09 3.87
N ALA A 62 -19.00 -9.31 4.71
CA ALA A 62 -19.08 -9.06 6.13
C ALA A 62 -19.35 -7.57 6.30
N GLN A 63 -20.61 -7.22 6.55
CA GLN A 63 -21.00 -5.89 6.98
C GLN A 63 -20.35 -5.69 8.34
N ALA A 64 -19.21 -5.00 8.37
CA ALA A 64 -18.56 -4.63 9.61
C ALA A 64 -19.54 -3.79 10.43
N ASN A 65 -19.99 -4.31 11.57
CA ASN A 65 -20.73 -3.54 12.55
C ASN A 65 -19.74 -2.55 13.19
N VAL A 66 -19.49 -1.43 12.49
CA VAL A 66 -18.56 -0.40 12.94
C VAL A 66 -19.20 0.28 14.14
N LYS A 67 -18.71 -0.05 15.34
CA LYS A 67 -19.07 0.64 16.57
C LYS A 67 -18.97 2.14 16.34
N TYR A 68 -20.08 2.85 16.56
CA TYR A 68 -20.13 4.29 16.36
C TYR A 68 -19.13 4.98 17.30
N VAL A 69 -18.14 5.65 16.71
CA VAL A 69 -17.22 6.53 17.43
C VAL A 69 -17.67 7.97 17.19
N PRO A 70 -18.01 8.75 18.25
CA PRO A 70 -18.35 10.15 18.08
C PRO A 70 -17.13 10.94 17.58
N PHE A 71 -17.39 12.08 16.95
CA PHE A 71 -16.30 12.98 16.56
C PHE A 71 -15.78 13.72 17.81
N PRO A 72 -14.48 14.02 17.94
CA PRO A 72 -13.97 14.73 19.10
C PRO A 72 -14.61 16.10 19.24
N THR A 73 -14.88 16.47 20.49
CA THR A 73 -15.45 17.75 20.87
C THR A 73 -14.44 18.88 20.69
N LYS A 74 -14.95 20.11 20.60
CA LYS A 74 -14.09 21.30 20.49
C LYS A 74 -13.24 21.45 21.75
N GLU A 75 -13.78 21.09 22.90
CA GLU A 75 -13.16 21.15 24.21
C GLU A 75 -11.99 20.17 24.32
N GLU A 76 -12.13 18.94 23.82
CA GLU A 76 -11.03 17.97 23.74
C GLU A 76 -9.89 18.49 22.86
N LEU A 77 -10.21 19.00 21.67
CA LEU A 77 -9.21 19.58 20.76
C LEU A 77 -8.53 20.81 21.38
N ARG A 78 -9.29 21.64 22.10
CA ARG A 78 -8.76 22.82 22.80
C ARG A 78 -7.85 22.41 23.96
N THR A 79 -8.19 21.35 24.67
CA THR A 79 -7.38 20.79 25.76
C THR A 79 -6.04 20.29 25.22
N LEU A 80 -6.04 19.52 24.13
CA LEU A 80 -4.81 19.08 23.48
C LEU A 80 -3.95 20.26 23.02
N GLN A 81 -4.57 21.30 22.45
CA GLN A 81 -3.86 22.51 22.06
C GLN A 81 -3.20 23.23 23.25
N LEU A 82 -3.88 23.31 24.40
CA LEU A 82 -3.31 23.93 25.61
C LEU A 82 -2.14 23.13 26.17
N LEU A 83 -2.25 21.80 26.19
CA LEU A 83 -1.15 20.91 26.59
C LEU A 83 0.07 21.09 25.68
N ALA A 84 -0.14 21.20 24.36
CA ALA A 84 0.93 21.48 23.42
C ALA A 84 1.64 22.81 23.73
N TYR A 85 0.89 23.87 24.04
CA TYR A 85 1.48 25.16 24.43
C TYR A 85 2.20 25.09 25.79
N GLU A 86 1.74 24.26 26.72
CA GLU A 86 2.46 23.96 27.97
C GLU A 86 3.80 23.28 27.66
N CYS A 87 3.84 22.22 26.85
CA CYS A 87 5.09 21.56 26.43
C CYS A 87 6.06 22.52 25.68
N SER A 88 5.52 23.40 24.85
CA SER A 88 6.28 24.44 24.17
C SER A 88 6.92 25.41 25.16
N ARG A 89 6.17 25.87 26.17
CA ARG A 89 6.67 26.85 27.16
C ARG A 89 7.61 26.23 28.18
N GLU A 90 7.23 25.12 28.80
CA GLU A 90 7.93 24.55 29.94
C GLU A 90 9.10 23.65 29.51
N ASN A 91 9.02 22.98 28.35
CA ASN A 91 10.06 22.07 27.85
C ASN A 91 10.43 20.95 28.84
N GLU A 92 9.48 20.56 29.68
CA GLU A 92 9.66 19.49 30.65
C GLU A 92 9.12 18.16 30.11
N THR A 93 9.79 17.05 30.45
CA THR A 93 9.40 15.69 30.04
C THR A 93 7.93 15.42 30.35
N GLY A 94 7.46 15.75 31.56
CA GLY A 94 6.07 15.49 31.96
C GLY A 94 5.03 16.26 31.13
N SER A 95 5.30 17.53 30.82
CA SER A 95 4.39 18.36 30.00
C SER A 95 4.29 17.85 28.54
N CYS A 96 5.43 17.46 27.97
CA CYS A 96 5.53 16.96 26.61
C CYS A 96 5.00 15.54 26.45
N GLU A 97 5.26 14.67 27.43
CA GLU A 97 4.68 13.32 27.48
C GLU A 97 3.16 13.37 27.60
N ARG A 98 2.61 14.22 28.47
CA ARG A 98 1.15 14.40 28.60
C ARG A 98 0.52 14.85 27.29
N THR A 99 1.19 15.73 26.55
CA THR A 99 0.76 16.16 25.21
C THR A 99 0.71 14.96 24.25
N ARG A 100 1.76 14.15 24.20
CA ARG A 100 1.83 12.97 23.32
C ARG A 100 0.76 11.93 23.66
N LEU A 101 0.63 11.57 24.93
CA LEU A 101 -0.37 10.59 25.39
C LEU A 101 -1.80 11.04 25.09
N THR A 102 -2.07 12.35 25.14
CA THR A 102 -3.38 12.90 24.78
C THR A 102 -3.59 12.93 23.26
N ALA A 103 -2.52 13.13 22.48
CA ALA A 103 -2.56 13.20 21.03
C ALA A 103 -2.67 11.81 20.36
N ASP A 104 -2.00 10.79 20.90
CA ASP A 104 -1.89 9.45 20.30
C ASP A 104 -3.27 8.84 19.91
N PRO A 105 -4.30 8.85 20.77
CA PRO A 105 -5.62 8.31 20.41
C PRO A 105 -6.29 9.01 19.22
N MET A 106 -5.90 10.25 18.89
CA MET A 106 -6.43 10.97 17.73
C MET A 106 -5.91 10.38 16.41
N MET A 107 -4.74 9.75 16.40
CA MET A 107 -4.19 9.09 15.20
C MET A 107 -5.06 7.91 14.75
N ASP A 108 -5.57 7.14 15.71
CA ASP A 108 -6.39 5.96 15.46
C ASP A 108 -7.87 6.29 15.24
N HIS A 109 -8.26 7.56 15.33
CA HIS A 109 -9.65 7.95 15.22
C HIS A 109 -10.19 7.70 13.80
N PRO A 110 -11.25 6.90 13.60
CA PRO A 110 -11.70 6.48 12.26
C PRO A 110 -12.40 7.59 11.47
N ARG A 111 -12.85 8.65 12.14
CA ARG A 111 -13.61 9.75 11.52
C ARG A 111 -12.82 11.04 11.34
N LEU A 112 -11.59 11.10 11.85
CA LEU A 112 -10.77 12.30 11.69
C LEU A 112 -10.22 12.37 10.25
N PRO A 113 -10.25 13.55 9.62
CA PRO A 113 -9.72 13.72 8.27
C PRO A 113 -8.20 13.55 8.27
N ALA A 114 -7.63 13.17 7.12
CA ALA A 114 -6.18 12.98 6.96
C ALA A 114 -5.38 14.20 7.45
N ALA A 115 -5.79 15.41 7.05
CA ALA A 115 -5.13 16.65 7.47
C ALA A 115 -5.10 16.87 9.00
N CYS A 116 -6.10 16.36 9.72
CA CYS A 116 -6.07 16.39 11.18
C CYS A 116 -5.02 15.43 11.72
N LYS A 117 -4.97 14.20 11.19
CA LYS A 117 -3.98 13.20 11.58
C LYS A 117 -2.56 13.66 11.27
N ASP A 118 -2.34 14.35 10.15
CA ASP A 118 -1.04 14.93 9.81
C ASP A 118 -0.60 15.98 10.85
N ALA A 119 -1.51 16.89 11.24
CA ALA A 119 -1.21 17.88 12.27
C ALA A 119 -0.97 17.24 13.66
N VAL A 120 -1.73 16.20 14.01
CA VAL A 120 -1.53 15.43 15.25
C VAL A 120 -0.19 14.69 15.22
N TRP A 121 0.15 14.07 14.10
CA TRP A 121 1.44 13.39 13.91
C TRP A 121 2.62 14.35 14.05
N GLU A 122 2.57 15.50 13.37
CA GLU A 122 3.57 16.56 13.51
C GLU A 122 3.71 17.01 14.97
N LEU A 123 2.59 17.17 15.67
CA LEU A 123 2.58 17.55 17.08
C LEU A 123 3.24 16.49 17.97
N ILE A 124 2.92 15.20 17.77
CA ILE A 124 3.51 14.09 18.54
C ILE A 124 5.03 14.05 18.35
N GLN A 125 5.50 14.22 17.11
CA GLN A 125 6.93 14.22 16.78
C GLN A 125 7.66 15.42 17.41
N ALA A 126 7.03 16.59 17.40
CA ALA A 126 7.62 17.81 17.95
C ALA A 126 7.58 17.89 19.49
N SER A 127 6.64 17.20 20.14
CA SER A 127 6.37 17.29 21.58
C SER A 127 7.34 16.43 22.40
N THR A 128 8.63 16.74 22.32
CA THR A 128 9.68 16.09 23.13
C THR A 128 10.48 17.14 23.89
N ALA A 129 10.84 16.82 25.13
CA ALA A 129 11.74 17.66 25.93
C ALA A 129 13.16 17.58 25.36
N VAL A 130 13.84 18.72 25.32
CA VAL A 130 15.23 18.84 24.85
C VAL A 130 16.03 19.71 25.80
N ASP A 131 17.36 19.72 25.69
CA ASP A 131 18.22 20.45 26.63
C ASP A 131 18.06 21.97 26.57
N THR A 132 17.63 22.53 25.43
CA THR A 132 17.48 23.98 25.24
C THR A 132 16.18 24.34 24.54
N ASN A 133 15.35 25.16 25.19
CA ASN A 133 14.05 25.57 24.65
C ASN A 133 14.15 26.72 23.63
N THR A 134 14.58 26.41 22.41
CA THR A 134 14.74 27.40 21.35
C THR A 134 13.40 27.86 20.76
N PHE A 135 13.36 29.07 20.21
CA PHE A 135 12.17 29.57 19.49
C PHE A 135 11.75 28.63 18.36
N GLN A 136 12.70 28.10 17.61
CA GLN A 136 12.41 27.17 16.51
C GLN A 136 11.75 25.89 16.99
N ARG A 137 12.16 25.35 18.15
CA ARG A 137 11.50 24.20 18.77
C ARG A 137 10.06 24.54 19.15
N ARG A 138 9.87 25.68 19.83
CA ARG A 138 8.55 26.15 20.26
C ARG A 138 7.60 26.30 19.09
N ASP A 139 8.05 26.91 17.98
CA ASP A 139 7.20 27.07 16.80
C ASP A 139 6.88 25.74 16.10
N ARG A 140 7.78 24.74 16.13
CA ARG A 140 7.49 23.38 15.65
C ARG A 140 6.36 22.69 16.44
N ILE A 141 6.15 23.04 17.70
CA ILE A 141 5.05 22.55 18.53
C ILE A 141 3.80 23.43 18.32
N ASP A 142 3.97 24.75 18.37
CA ASP A 142 2.86 25.70 18.32
C ASP A 142 2.16 25.71 16.95
N SER A 143 2.90 25.51 15.86
CA SER A 143 2.36 25.52 14.49
C SER A 143 1.32 24.43 14.21
N PRO A 144 1.56 23.13 14.49
CA PRO A 144 0.51 22.12 14.41
C PRO A 144 -0.58 22.35 15.47
N ALA A 145 -0.24 22.76 16.70
CA ALA A 145 -1.21 23.03 17.76
C ALA A 145 -2.24 24.11 17.39
N ARG A 146 -1.82 25.20 16.73
CA ARG A 146 -2.71 26.28 16.23
C ARG A 146 -3.75 25.76 15.25
N ARG A 147 -3.39 24.79 14.42
CA ARG A 147 -4.23 24.28 13.33
C ARG A 147 -5.26 23.26 13.79
N LEU A 148 -5.05 22.58 14.93
CA LEU A 148 -5.89 21.48 15.42
C LEU A 148 -7.39 21.80 15.38
N THR A 149 -7.81 22.95 15.90
CA THR A 149 -9.24 23.30 15.98
C THR A 149 -9.89 23.56 14.63
N VAL A 150 -9.10 23.78 13.58
CA VAL A 150 -9.57 23.99 12.20
C VAL A 150 -9.55 22.68 11.43
N VAL A 151 -8.40 21.99 11.40
CA VAL A 151 -8.23 20.79 10.57
C VAL A 151 -8.92 19.56 11.16
N CYS A 152 -9.06 19.51 12.49
CA CYS A 152 -9.76 18.45 13.19
C CYS A 152 -11.23 18.76 13.42
N ALA A 153 -11.78 19.87 12.91
CA ALA A 153 -13.21 20.15 13.01
C ALA A 153 -14.03 19.22 12.12
N LYS A 154 -15.28 18.96 12.52
CA LYS A 154 -16.21 18.14 11.72
C LYS A 154 -16.44 18.83 10.36
N PRO A 155 -16.21 18.16 9.23
CA PRO A 155 -16.48 18.74 7.91
C PRO A 155 -17.95 19.13 7.81
N VAL A 156 -18.23 20.41 7.59
CA VAL A 156 -19.56 20.87 7.20
C VAL A 156 -19.70 20.55 5.71
N LYS A 157 -20.57 19.59 5.35
CA LYS A 157 -20.88 19.36 3.94
C LYS A 157 -21.41 20.69 3.36
N PRO A 158 -20.85 21.21 2.25
CA PRO A 158 -21.49 22.29 1.54
C PRO A 158 -22.90 21.82 1.17
N GLN A 159 -23.93 22.55 1.59
CA GLN A 159 -25.25 22.35 1.00
C GLN A 159 -25.09 22.64 -0.49
N GLN A 160 -25.41 21.68 -1.36
CA GLN A 160 -25.51 21.92 -2.79
C GLN A 160 -26.41 23.14 -2.98
N GLN A 161 -25.81 24.25 -3.41
CA GLN A 161 -26.58 25.39 -3.89
C GLN A 161 -27.32 24.88 -5.13
N THR A 162 -28.63 24.66 -5.00
CA THR A 162 -29.49 24.45 -6.15
C THR A 162 -29.34 25.68 -7.04
N PRO A 163 -28.98 25.53 -8.33
CA PRO A 163 -28.93 26.67 -9.24
C PRO A 163 -30.32 27.33 -9.28
N GLN A 164 -30.45 28.52 -8.71
CA GLN A 164 -31.61 29.37 -8.92
C GLN A 164 -31.52 29.90 -10.35
N PHE A 165 -32.20 29.23 -11.28
CA PHE A 165 -32.41 29.79 -12.60
C PHE A 165 -33.34 31.00 -12.48
N PRO A 166 -32.92 32.20 -12.93
CA PRO A 166 -33.82 33.34 -12.98
C PRO A 166 -34.89 33.06 -14.05
N GLY A 167 -36.12 32.85 -13.60
CA GLY A 167 -37.28 32.75 -14.49
C GLY A 167 -37.43 34.05 -15.28
N LYS A 168 -37.51 33.91 -16.60
CA LYS A 168 -37.83 35.02 -17.51
C LYS A 168 -39.21 35.58 -17.18
N ALA A 169 -39.28 36.91 -17.08
CA ALA A 169 -40.52 37.69 -17.10
C ALA A 169 -41.13 37.72 -18.51
#